data_AF-A0A7X6CMR5-F1
#
_entry.id   AF-A0A7X6CMR5-F1
#
_cell.length_a   1.000
_cell.length_b   1.000
_cell.length_c   1.000
_cell.angle_alpha   90.00
_cell.angle_beta   90.00
_cell.angle_gamma   90.00
#
_symmetry.space_group_name_H-M   'P 1'
#
loop_
_entity.id
_entity.type
_entity.pdbx_description
1 polymer ?
#
loop_
_entity_poly.entity_id
_entity_poly.type
_entity_poly.pdbx_seq_one_letter_code
_entity_poly.pdbx_strand_id
1 'polypeptide(L)'
;NEELIEESVEVIHASQKNHLIEHADWIQNRQRTTVADGLELWNRRCELFSSLEFCDCVNTQIESLVDPILRQVIKKLFELDELSKNWRDGALDLDKLPSKVSPESESRLKQFKEQLNIQCPDSNKRIFSLHVRMTPGAWRLHFCTELGPGKIIIGYIGPKIE
;
A
#
# COMPACT_ATOMS: atom_id res chain seq x y z
N ASN A 1 -37.61 -38.54 -6.67
CA ASN A 1 -36.83 -38.03 -7.83
C ASN A 1 -36.31 -36.67 -7.47
N GLU A 2 -35.07 -36.62 -6.98
CA GLU A 2 -34.34 -35.36 -6.82
C GLU A 2 -33.68 -35.07 -8.18
N GLU A 3 -34.00 -33.92 -8.77
CA GLU A 3 -33.36 -33.42 -9.99
C GLU A 3 -31.91 -33.03 -9.66
N LEU A 4 -30.97 -33.68 -10.34
CA LEU A 4 -29.57 -33.28 -10.35
C LEU A 4 -29.44 -32.01 -11.19
N ILE A 5 -28.97 -30.93 -10.56
CA ILE A 5 -28.70 -29.66 -11.23
C ILE A 5 -27.20 -29.65 -11.56
N GLU A 6 -26.88 -29.59 -12.84
CA GLU A 6 -25.51 -29.51 -13.34
C GLU A 6 -25.21 -28.06 -13.75
N GLU A 7 -24.22 -27.43 -13.11
CA GLU A 7 -23.83 -26.05 -13.38
C GLU A 7 -22.39 -26.01 -13.91
N SER A 8 -22.21 -25.33 -15.04
CA SER A 8 -20.89 -25.11 -15.64
C SER A 8 -20.29 -23.83 -15.06
N VAL A 9 -19.28 -23.96 -14.21
CA VAL A 9 -18.52 -22.82 -13.65
C VAL A 9 -17.14 -22.72 -14.28
N GLU A 10 -16.76 -21.51 -14.71
CA GLU A 10 -15.39 -21.25 -15.16
C GLU A 10 -14.46 -21.14 -13.95
N VAL A 11 -13.47 -22.03 -13.90
CA VAL A 11 -12.45 -22.07 -12.83
C VAL A 11 -11.09 -21.74 -13.43
N ILE A 12 -10.44 -20.71 -12.88
CA ILE A 12 -9.09 -20.32 -13.28
C ILE A 12 -8.09 -21.37 -12.76
N HIS A 13 -7.36 -22.03 -13.65
CA HIS A 13 -6.41 -23.10 -13.31
C HIS A 13 -4.96 -22.70 -13.58
N ALA A 14 -4.06 -22.97 -12.62
CA ALA A 14 -2.63 -22.71 -12.75
C ALA A 14 -1.83 -24.00 -12.95
N SER A 15 -2.17 -24.80 -13.96
CA SER A 15 -1.51 -26.09 -14.24
C SER A 15 -0.17 -25.96 -15.00
N GLN A 16 0.16 -24.78 -15.54
CA GLN A 16 1.42 -24.48 -16.20
C GLN A 16 2.00 -23.17 -15.66
N LYS A 17 3.35 -23.04 -15.63
CA LYS A 17 4.02 -21.83 -15.15
C LYS A 17 3.59 -20.55 -15.89
N ASN A 18 3.24 -20.66 -17.17
CA ASN A 18 2.79 -19.53 -17.97
C ASN A 18 1.39 -19.01 -17.56
N HIS A 19 0.52 -19.86 -17.00
CA HIS A 19 -0.80 -19.42 -16.49
C HIS A 19 -0.67 -18.52 -15.26
N LEU A 20 0.44 -18.61 -14.50
CA LEU A 20 0.70 -17.68 -13.40
C LEU A 20 0.90 -16.24 -13.89
N ILE A 21 1.45 -16.07 -15.09
CA ILE A 21 1.64 -14.76 -15.72
C ILE A 21 0.29 -14.25 -16.25
N GLU A 22 -0.49 -15.11 -16.91
CA GLU A 22 -1.82 -14.76 -17.44
C GLU A 22 -2.84 -14.42 -16.35
N HIS A 23 -2.71 -15.00 -15.16
CA HIS A 23 -3.60 -14.76 -14.03
C HIS A 23 -3.01 -13.85 -12.95
N ALA A 24 -1.85 -13.25 -13.17
CA ALA A 24 -1.18 -12.40 -12.18
C ALA A 24 -2.12 -11.28 -11.69
N ASP A 25 -2.81 -10.60 -12.61
CA ASP A 25 -3.77 -9.55 -12.28
C ASP A 25 -4.96 -10.08 -11.48
N TRP A 26 -5.50 -11.26 -11.83
CA TRP A 26 -6.60 -11.88 -11.08
C TRP A 26 -6.16 -12.33 -9.69
N ILE A 27 -4.95 -12.90 -9.55
CA ILE A 27 -4.36 -13.31 -8.27
C ILE A 27 -4.11 -12.08 -7.39
N GLN A 28 -3.53 -11.00 -7.93
CA GLN A 28 -3.33 -9.75 -7.20
C GLN A 28 -4.67 -9.12 -6.80
N ASN A 29 -5.65 -9.12 -7.68
CA ASN A 29 -6.97 -8.60 -7.38
C ASN A 29 -7.67 -9.44 -6.30
N ARG A 30 -7.52 -10.76 -6.33
CA ARG A 30 -8.02 -11.67 -5.29
C ARG A 30 -7.33 -11.43 -3.95
N GLN A 31 -6.01 -11.25 -3.94
CA GLN A 31 -5.29 -10.90 -2.70
C GLN A 31 -5.81 -9.59 -2.09
N ARG A 32 -6.06 -8.56 -2.93
CA ARG A 32 -6.66 -7.28 -2.51
C ARG A 32 -8.07 -7.42 -1.94
N THR A 33 -8.89 -8.32 -2.48
CA THR A 33 -10.28 -8.51 -2.04
C THR A 33 -10.40 -9.47 -0.86
N THR A 34 -9.42 -10.34 -0.61
CA THR A 34 -9.45 -11.28 0.52
C THR A 34 -9.18 -10.66 1.88
N VAL A 35 -8.52 -9.50 1.94
CA VAL A 35 -8.31 -8.80 3.21
C VAL A 35 -9.66 -8.30 3.74
N ALA A 36 -10.09 -8.81 4.89
CA ALA A 36 -11.37 -8.52 5.50
C ALA A 36 -11.37 -7.17 6.22
N ASP A 37 -10.32 -6.88 6.98
CA ASP A 37 -10.21 -5.69 7.84
C ASP A 37 -8.76 -5.19 7.99
N GLY A 38 -8.59 -4.12 8.76
CA GLY A 38 -7.29 -3.52 9.05
C GLY A 38 -6.36 -4.44 9.84
N LEU A 39 -6.89 -5.23 10.78
CA LEU A 39 -6.08 -6.14 11.60
C LEU A 39 -5.48 -7.25 10.71
N GLU A 40 -6.27 -7.82 9.80
CA GLU A 40 -5.77 -8.77 8.82
C GLU A 40 -4.72 -8.14 7.89
N LEU A 41 -4.98 -6.92 7.40
CA LEU A 41 -4.02 -6.18 6.57
C LEU A 41 -2.67 -6.02 7.28
N TRP A 42 -2.70 -5.61 8.55
CA TRP A 42 -1.48 -5.43 9.33
C TRP A 42 -0.74 -6.75 9.56
N ASN A 43 -1.45 -7.80 9.96
CA ASN A 43 -0.84 -9.10 10.25
C ASN A 43 -0.20 -9.73 9.00
N ARG A 44 -0.81 -9.53 7.83
CA ARG A 44 -0.32 -10.06 6.55
C ARG A 44 0.57 -9.09 5.78
N ARG A 45 0.89 -7.90 6.32
CA ARG A 45 1.62 -6.85 5.57
C ARG A 45 2.93 -7.33 4.93
N CYS A 46 3.69 -8.17 5.63
CA CYS A 46 4.95 -8.71 5.12
C CYS A 46 4.76 -9.77 4.01
N GLU A 47 3.62 -10.47 4.03
CA GLU A 47 3.22 -11.41 2.98
C GLU A 47 2.74 -10.66 1.73
N LEU A 48 1.95 -9.60 1.93
CA LEU A 48 1.29 -8.84 0.87
C LEU A 48 2.24 -7.84 0.19
N PHE A 49 3.19 -7.27 0.94
CA PHE A 49 4.06 -6.18 0.47
C PHE A 49 5.53 -6.51 0.75
N SER A 50 6.24 -7.05 -0.25
CA SER A 50 7.64 -7.49 -0.08
C SER A 50 8.65 -6.33 -0.15
N SER A 51 8.25 -5.20 -0.71
CA SER A 51 9.09 -4.03 -0.94
C SER A 51 8.72 -2.83 -0.07
N LEU A 52 7.70 -2.98 0.79
CA LEU A 52 7.28 -1.96 1.75
C LEU A 52 7.73 -2.31 3.16
N GLU A 53 8.13 -1.29 3.90
CA GLU A 53 8.33 -1.34 5.35
C GLU A 53 7.34 -0.41 6.03
N PHE A 54 6.92 -0.74 7.25
CA PHE A 54 5.92 0.03 7.98
C PHE A 54 6.49 0.48 9.31
N CYS A 55 6.40 1.77 9.62
CA CYS A 55 6.69 2.27 10.96
C CYS A 55 5.66 1.74 11.96
N ASP A 56 6.05 1.55 13.22
CA ASP A 56 5.19 0.97 14.25
C ASP A 56 3.90 1.78 14.49
N CYS A 57 3.98 3.11 14.35
CA CYS A 57 2.83 3.99 14.49
C CYS A 57 1.73 3.76 13.44
N VAL A 58 2.06 3.09 12.33
CA VAL A 58 1.10 2.77 11.27
C VAL A 58 0.18 1.62 11.66
N ASN A 59 0.55 0.81 12.67
CA ASN A 59 -0.28 -0.33 13.09
C ASN A 59 -1.69 0.12 13.48
N THR A 60 -1.78 1.00 14.48
CA THR A 60 -3.06 1.47 15.02
C THR A 60 -3.87 2.24 13.97
N GLN A 61 -3.18 2.91 13.03
CA GLN A 61 -3.81 3.60 11.91
C GLN A 61 -4.49 2.61 10.96
N ILE A 62 -3.79 1.54 10.58
CA ILE A 62 -4.32 0.48 9.72
C ILE A 62 -5.47 -0.27 10.41
N GLU A 63 -5.31 -0.66 11.68
CA GLU A 63 -6.34 -1.35 12.46
C GLU A 63 -7.63 -0.52 12.59
N SER A 64 -7.52 0.81 12.60
CA SER A 64 -8.68 1.71 12.67
C SER A 64 -9.44 1.89 11.34
N LEU A 65 -8.93 1.36 10.23
CA LEU A 65 -9.53 1.53 8.92
C LEU A 65 -10.79 0.70 8.76
N VAL A 66 -11.82 1.31 8.18
CA VAL A 66 -13.07 0.67 7.78
C VAL A 66 -13.36 0.93 6.31
N ASP A 67 -14.25 0.15 5.70
CA ASP A 67 -14.67 0.43 4.33
C ASP A 67 -15.44 1.77 4.25
N PRO A 68 -15.26 2.58 3.17
CA PRO A 68 -14.50 2.27 1.95
C PRO A 68 -13.02 2.71 1.98
N ILE A 69 -12.55 3.36 3.06
CA ILE A 69 -11.18 3.88 3.11
C ILE A 69 -10.14 2.76 3.15
N LEU A 70 -10.45 1.64 3.82
CA LEU A 70 -9.60 0.46 3.85
C LEU A 70 -9.24 -0.02 2.42
N ARG A 71 -10.25 -0.20 1.54
CA ARG A 71 -10.00 -0.60 0.14
C ARG A 71 -9.13 0.40 -0.62
N GLN A 72 -9.30 1.70 -0.37
CA GLN A 72 -8.46 2.72 -0.98
C GLN A 72 -7.01 2.61 -0.49
N VAL A 73 -6.80 2.47 0.81
CA VAL A 73 -5.46 2.30 1.40
C VAL A 73 -4.78 1.05 0.84
N ILE A 74 -5.46 -0.09 0.84
CA ILE A 74 -4.94 -1.35 0.27
C ILE A 74 -4.50 -1.13 -1.18
N LYS A 75 -5.35 -0.50 -2.00
CA LYS A 75 -5.02 -0.19 -3.39
C LYS A 75 -3.75 0.66 -3.50
N LYS A 76 -3.59 1.70 -2.66
CA LYS A 76 -2.41 2.57 -2.70
C LYS A 76 -1.14 1.88 -2.21
N LEU A 77 -1.23 1.00 -1.22
CA LEU A 77 -0.10 0.18 -0.79
C LEU A 77 0.36 -0.76 -1.90
N PHE A 78 -0.55 -1.43 -2.61
CA PHE A 78 -0.18 -2.25 -3.76
C PHE A 78 0.43 -1.45 -4.92
N GLU A 79 -0.10 -0.25 -5.23
CA GLU A 79 0.50 0.63 -6.23
C GLU A 79 1.95 1.00 -5.86
N LEU A 80 2.21 1.32 -4.59
CA LEU A 80 3.56 1.65 -4.09
C LEU A 80 4.49 0.43 -4.07
N ASP A 81 3.99 -0.74 -3.68
CA ASP A 81 4.78 -1.97 -3.65
C ASP A 81 5.20 -2.40 -5.06
N GLU A 82 4.29 -2.36 -6.03
CA GLU A 82 4.62 -2.64 -7.44
C GLU A 82 5.59 -1.60 -8.02
N LEU A 83 5.43 -0.33 -7.68
CA LEU A 83 6.40 0.69 -8.08
C LEU A 83 7.79 0.41 -7.49
N SER A 84 7.86 0.12 -6.20
CA SER A 84 9.10 -0.13 -5.47
C SER A 84 9.82 -1.39 -6.00
N LYS A 85 9.09 -2.49 -6.27
CA LYS A 85 9.63 -3.70 -6.92
C LYS A 85 10.31 -3.43 -8.27
N ASN A 86 9.81 -2.45 -9.02
CA ASN A 86 10.34 -2.06 -10.33
C ASN A 86 11.43 -0.97 -10.24
N TRP A 87 11.67 -0.41 -9.06
CA TRP A 87 12.67 0.63 -8.84
C TRP A 87 14.05 0.00 -8.58
N ARG A 88 14.91 0.00 -9.60
CA ARG A 88 16.23 -0.66 -9.58
C ARG A 88 17.40 0.27 -9.32
N ASP A 89 17.33 1.51 -9.79
CA ASP A 89 18.37 2.52 -9.61
C ASP A 89 17.78 3.93 -9.56
N GLY A 90 18.64 4.91 -9.26
CA GLY A 90 18.32 6.32 -9.35
C GLY A 90 17.22 6.78 -8.39
N ALA A 91 16.61 7.92 -8.70
CA ALA A 91 15.46 8.43 -7.98
C ALA A 91 14.19 7.65 -8.35
N LEU A 92 13.28 7.49 -7.40
CA LEU A 92 11.97 6.87 -7.64
C LEU A 92 11.17 7.70 -8.64
N ASP A 93 10.76 7.08 -9.73
CA ASP A 93 9.94 7.69 -10.78
C ASP A 93 8.46 7.72 -10.36
N LEU A 94 8.05 8.83 -9.75
CA LEU A 94 6.69 9.01 -9.22
C LEU A 94 5.63 9.13 -10.32
N ASP A 95 6.01 9.44 -11.56
CA ASP A 95 5.07 9.59 -12.68
C ASP A 95 4.50 8.24 -13.13
N LYS A 96 5.12 7.12 -12.72
CA LYS A 96 4.61 5.76 -12.92
C LYS A 96 3.48 5.38 -11.98
N LEU A 97 3.19 6.17 -10.95
CA LEU A 97 2.05 5.92 -10.08
C LEU A 97 0.75 6.40 -10.75
N PRO A 98 -0.32 5.60 -10.73
CA PRO A 98 -1.65 6.07 -11.10
C PRO A 98 -2.17 7.19 -10.18
N SER A 99 -1.56 7.32 -9.00
CA SER A 99 -1.95 8.26 -7.97
C SER A 99 -1.11 9.52 -7.97
N LYS A 100 -1.76 10.66 -7.71
CA LYS A 100 -1.04 11.91 -7.49
C LYS A 100 -0.22 11.84 -6.20
N VAL A 101 1.09 11.86 -6.37
CA VAL A 101 2.07 12.05 -5.29
C VAL A 101 2.52 13.50 -5.27
N SER A 102 2.66 14.05 -4.08
CA SER A 102 3.32 15.35 -3.90
C SER A 102 4.12 15.35 -2.60
N PRO A 103 5.23 16.11 -2.53
CA PRO A 103 5.83 16.43 -1.25
C PRO A 103 4.94 17.38 -0.45
N GLU A 104 5.13 17.41 0.85
CA GLU A 104 4.59 18.47 1.71
C GLU A 104 5.29 19.81 1.43
N SER A 105 4.56 20.91 1.61
CA SER A 105 5.16 22.24 1.46
C SER A 105 6.16 22.52 2.58
N GLU A 106 7.16 23.36 2.34
CA GLU A 106 8.12 23.75 3.38
C GLU A 106 7.45 24.31 4.63
N SER A 107 6.38 25.09 4.47
CA SER A 107 5.58 25.61 5.58
C SER A 107 4.97 24.50 6.43
N ARG A 108 4.40 23.47 5.82
CA ARG A 108 3.81 22.33 6.52
C ARG A 108 4.86 21.44 7.15
N LEU A 109 6.00 21.22 6.48
CA LEU A 109 7.12 20.50 7.06
C LEU A 109 7.67 21.19 8.31
N LYS A 110 7.71 22.52 8.35
CA LYS A 110 8.10 23.29 9.54
C LYS A 110 7.05 23.19 10.64
N GLN A 111 5.77 23.36 10.29
CA GLN A 111 4.66 23.35 11.25
C GLN A 111 4.46 21.97 11.90
N PHE A 112 4.52 20.89 11.10
CA PHE A 112 4.22 19.53 11.52
C PHE A 112 5.46 18.65 11.59
N LYS A 113 6.63 19.27 11.81
CA LYS A 113 7.93 18.58 11.81
C LYS A 113 7.94 17.36 12.73
N GLU A 114 7.37 17.48 13.92
CA GLU A 114 7.38 16.38 14.91
C GLU A 114 6.51 15.20 14.48
N GLN A 115 5.40 15.45 13.79
CA GLN A 115 4.45 14.43 13.34
C GLN A 115 4.93 13.74 12.06
N LEU A 116 5.65 14.47 11.20
CA LEU A 116 6.22 13.96 9.95
C LEU A 116 7.63 13.38 10.15
N ASN A 117 8.27 13.59 11.29
CA ASN A 117 9.58 13.03 11.63
C ASN A 117 9.41 11.76 12.48
N ILE A 118 9.23 10.65 11.78
CA ILE A 118 8.75 9.40 12.37
C ILE A 118 9.92 8.45 12.57
N GLN A 119 9.93 7.74 13.71
CA GLN A 119 10.89 6.69 13.98
C GLN A 119 10.58 5.47 13.12
N CYS A 120 11.56 5.05 12.34
CA CYS A 120 11.49 3.91 11.45
C CYS A 120 11.93 2.61 12.17
N PRO A 121 11.66 1.43 11.59
CA PRO A 121 12.03 0.14 12.18
C PRO A 121 13.53 -0.03 12.47
N ASP A 122 14.39 0.67 11.73
CA ASP A 122 15.84 0.70 11.93
C ASP A 122 16.29 1.68 13.05
N SER A 123 15.35 2.18 13.85
CA SER A 123 15.55 3.19 14.91
C SER A 123 15.96 4.58 14.44
N ASN A 124 16.12 4.82 13.14
CA ASN A 124 16.40 6.14 12.62
C ASN A 124 15.10 6.94 12.44
N LYS A 125 15.17 8.26 12.70
CA LYS A 125 14.05 9.16 12.40
C LYS A 125 14.21 9.73 11.00
N ARG A 126 13.12 9.71 10.23
CA ARG A 126 13.08 10.21 8.85
C ARG A 126 11.92 11.16 8.65
N ILE A 127 12.07 12.09 7.72
CA ILE A 127 11.01 13.05 7.37
C ILE A 127 10.17 12.48 6.24
N PHE A 128 8.89 12.26 6.52
CA PHE A 128 7.91 11.72 5.59
C PHE A 128 7.21 12.82 4.80
N SER A 129 7.94 13.45 3.87
CA SER A 129 7.41 14.55 3.04
C SER A 129 6.50 14.07 1.90
N LEU A 130 6.87 12.97 1.23
CA LEU A 130 6.12 12.44 0.10
C LEU A 130 4.80 11.82 0.59
N HIS A 131 3.72 12.12 -0.11
CA HIS A 131 2.42 11.53 0.19
C HIS A 131 1.58 11.25 -1.04
N VAL A 132 0.85 10.14 -1.00
CA VAL A 132 -0.23 9.81 -1.92
C VAL A 132 -1.53 10.47 -1.44
N ARG A 133 -2.26 11.10 -2.37
CA ARG A 133 -3.60 11.64 -2.10
C ARG A 133 -4.67 10.59 -2.38
N MET A 134 -5.60 10.44 -1.44
CA MET A 134 -6.79 9.61 -1.61
C MET A 134 -8.03 10.49 -1.71
N THR A 135 -8.85 10.25 -2.74
CA THR A 135 -10.06 11.03 -3.05
C THR A 135 -11.24 10.09 -3.30
N PRO A 136 -12.46 10.43 -2.84
CA PRO A 136 -12.85 11.67 -2.17
C PRO A 136 -12.30 11.78 -0.73
N GLY A 137 -12.05 13.01 -0.27
CA GLY A 137 -11.55 13.30 1.07
C GLY A 137 -10.13 13.83 1.13
N ALA A 138 -9.70 14.18 2.34
CA ALA A 138 -8.37 14.71 2.62
C ALA A 138 -7.39 13.65 3.13
N TRP A 139 -7.60 12.37 2.81
CA TRP A 139 -6.74 11.29 3.28
C TRP A 139 -5.35 11.31 2.60
N ARG A 140 -4.34 10.95 3.37
CA ARG A 140 -2.92 10.94 3.00
C ARG A 140 -2.27 9.64 3.46
N LEU A 141 -1.45 9.10 2.57
CA LEU A 141 -0.51 8.03 2.90
C LEU A 141 0.88 8.62 2.67
N HIS A 142 1.62 8.84 3.76
CA HIS A 142 2.98 9.37 3.68
C HIS A 142 4.01 8.25 3.67
N PHE A 143 5.03 8.43 2.85
CA PHE A 143 6.10 7.46 2.65
C PHE A 143 7.46 8.13 2.48
N CYS A 144 8.52 7.33 2.61
CA CYS A 144 9.91 7.72 2.50
C CYS A 144 10.68 6.73 1.62
N THR A 145 11.62 7.22 0.83
CA THR A 145 12.43 6.44 -0.13
C THR A 145 13.91 6.42 0.24
N GLU A 146 14.27 6.81 1.46
CA GLU A 146 15.67 6.99 1.88
C GLU A 146 16.48 5.69 1.97
N LEU A 147 15.82 4.51 2.04
CA LEU A 147 16.53 3.22 2.00
C LEU A 147 17.10 2.90 0.62
N GLY A 148 16.75 3.70 -0.40
CA GLY A 148 17.21 3.49 -1.77
C GLY A 148 16.36 2.47 -2.54
N PRO A 149 16.82 2.09 -3.74
CA PRO A 149 16.03 1.30 -4.68
C PRO A 149 15.47 0.01 -4.08
N GLY A 150 14.23 -0.33 -4.46
CA GLY A 150 13.54 -1.53 -4.03
C GLY A 150 12.90 -1.46 -2.64
N LYS A 151 13.01 -0.34 -1.92
CA LYS A 151 12.44 -0.18 -0.57
C LYS A 151 11.74 1.17 -0.38
N ILE A 152 10.49 1.10 0.08
CA ILE A 152 9.71 2.26 0.51
C ILE A 152 9.27 2.05 1.96
N ILE A 153 9.45 3.06 2.81
CA ILE A 153 8.95 3.06 4.19
C ILE A 153 7.63 3.82 4.24
N ILE A 154 6.61 3.25 4.88
CA ILE A 154 5.31 3.87 5.17
C ILE A 154 5.34 4.44 6.58
N GLY A 155 5.09 5.74 6.71
CA GLY A 155 5.16 6.44 7.99
C GLY A 155 3.81 6.84 8.55
N TYR A 156 2.84 7.16 7.69
CA TYR A 156 1.54 7.64 8.15
C TYR A 156 0.43 7.30 7.15
N ILE A 157 -0.71 6.86 7.67
CA ILE A 157 -1.95 6.64 6.93
C ILE A 157 -3.08 7.28 7.73
N GLY A 158 -3.70 8.31 7.17
CA GLY A 158 -4.72 9.05 7.92
C GLY A 158 -5.29 10.22 7.15
N PRO A 159 -6.22 10.97 7.76
CA PRO A 159 -6.59 12.30 7.30
C PRO A 159 -5.36 13.20 7.18
N LYS A 160 -5.47 14.26 6.38
CA LYS A 160 -4.43 15.30 6.31
C LYS A 160 -4.16 15.81 7.73
N ILE A 161 -2.89 15.87 8.09
CA ILE A 161 -2.43 16.43 9.35
C ILE A 161 -2.75 17.93 9.40
N GLU A 162 -3.39 18.39 10.48
CA GLU A 162 -3.87 19.76 10.73
C GLU A 162 -3.32 20.35 12.03
#